data_AF-A0A7C6Y185-F1
#
_entry.id   AF-A0A7C6Y185-F1
#
_cell.length_a   1.000
_cell.length_b   1.000
_cell.length_c   1.000
_cell.angle_alpha   90.00
_cell.angle_beta   90.00
_cell.angle_gamma   90.00
#
_symmetry.space_group_name_H-M   'P 1'
#
loop_
_entity.id
_entity.type
_entity.pdbx_description
1 polymer ?
#
loop_
_entity_poly.entity_id
_entity_poly.type
_entity_poly.pdbx_seq_one_letter_code
_entity_poly.pdbx_strand_id
1 'polypeptide(L)'
;MKYIKAVLYTVFMSILFLTGIVLTEGVVSAQQLDNYVEDLLEAKNYHGLLSGDYQSKTPIISKTASNEDLTLKIHGYETMNVIDDEQNYYVEFFIEVTRGNIDSFAEVEFELSEGEYLIKFLKFLNKEFYLVMSEENETRLKTSELFSTPTTVLENLIITYEKEAEDVVFTIPLDIEATDLSFQAVITNYLNANHQTYPTEDTEFIVMLTPVELNTKTAVLITIIVEAILIIALTVYIYVFRPKRKLGKIKPSKHLAKDLERIEQSKENK
;
A
#
# COMPACT_ATOMS: atom_id res chain seq x y z
N MET A 1 5.98 12.69 42.24
CA MET A 1 4.69 12.54 41.52
C MET A 1 4.38 13.63 40.48
N LYS A 2 4.57 14.94 40.74
CA LYS A 2 4.20 16.01 39.77
C LYS A 2 5.05 15.99 38.48
N TYR A 3 6.37 15.82 38.62
CA TYR A 3 7.29 15.71 37.48
C TYR A 3 7.02 14.46 36.64
N ILE A 4 6.79 13.31 37.28
CA ILE A 4 6.45 12.06 36.58
C ILE A 4 5.17 12.23 35.74
N LYS A 5 4.15 12.92 36.25
CA LYS A 5 2.91 13.19 35.48
C LYS A 5 3.13 14.15 34.31
N ALA A 6 4.00 15.14 34.46
CA ALA A 6 4.35 16.05 33.38
C ALA A 6 5.13 15.33 32.28
N VAL A 7 6.11 14.49 32.66
CA VAL A 7 6.88 13.66 31.73
C VAL A 7 5.96 12.68 30.99
N LEU A 8 5.08 11.96 31.70
CA LEU A 8 4.12 11.05 31.09
C LEU A 8 3.16 11.77 30.13
N TYR A 9 2.71 12.99 30.49
CA TYR A 9 1.89 13.81 29.60
C TYR A 9 2.65 14.19 28.33
N THR A 10 3.89 14.68 28.45
CA THR A 10 4.70 15.03 27.28
C THR A 10 4.94 13.83 26.39
N VAL A 11 5.32 12.68 26.94
CA VAL A 11 5.53 11.44 26.18
C VAL A 11 4.24 11.04 25.46
N PHE A 12 3.11 11.04 26.16
CA PHE A 12 1.82 10.70 25.57
C PHE A 12 1.43 11.62 24.41
N MET A 13 1.58 12.94 24.60
CA MET A 13 1.26 13.91 23.55
C MET A 13 2.22 13.81 22.35
N SER A 14 3.51 13.51 22.58
CA SER A 14 4.47 13.25 21.51
C SER A 14 4.12 11.99 20.72
N ILE A 15 3.66 10.93 21.39
CA ILE A 15 3.19 9.71 20.70
C ILE A 15 1.97 10.04 19.84
N LEU A 16 0.95 10.70 20.41
CA LEU A 16 -0.25 11.09 19.65
C LEU A 16 0.10 11.93 18.42
N PHE A 17 1.01 12.90 18.58
CA PHE A 17 1.46 13.77 17.50
C PHE A 17 2.17 12.99 16.38
N LEU A 18 3.11 12.12 16.74
CA LEU A 18 3.80 11.29 15.75
C LEU A 18 2.85 10.31 15.06
N THR A 19 1.93 9.70 15.81
CA THR A 19 0.91 8.82 15.26
C THR A 19 -0.01 9.57 14.29
N GLY A 20 -0.44 10.79 14.63
CA GLY A 20 -1.27 11.61 13.75
C GLY A 20 -0.59 11.95 12.42
N ILE A 21 0.71 12.28 12.45
CA ILE A 21 1.51 12.51 11.25
C ILE A 21 1.58 11.24 10.38
N VAL A 22 1.99 10.11 10.96
CA VAL A 22 2.16 8.84 10.22
C VAL A 22 0.84 8.35 9.64
N LEU A 23 -0.26 8.45 10.40
CA LEU A 23 -1.59 8.09 9.91
C LEU A 23 -2.04 9.01 8.78
N THR A 24 -1.82 10.32 8.91
CA THR A 24 -2.19 11.26 7.85
C THR A 24 -1.41 10.99 6.58
N GLU A 25 -0.09 10.80 6.69
CA GLU A 25 0.75 10.46 5.54
C GLU A 25 0.28 9.17 4.87
N GLY A 26 0.04 8.11 5.64
CA GLY A 26 -0.45 6.84 5.12
C GLY A 26 -1.81 6.95 4.42
N VAL A 27 -2.77 7.63 5.04
CA VAL A 27 -4.12 7.82 4.46
C VAL A 27 -4.07 8.66 3.18
N VAL A 28 -3.32 9.75 3.18
CA VAL A 28 -3.22 10.65 2.01
C VAL A 28 -2.47 9.96 0.87
N SER A 29 -1.38 9.25 1.16
CA SER A 29 -0.66 8.44 0.17
C SER A 29 -1.56 7.38 -0.44
N ALA A 30 -2.31 6.64 0.39
CA ALA A 30 -3.22 5.61 -0.08
C ALA A 30 -4.32 6.21 -0.98
N GLN A 31 -4.90 7.35 -0.58
CA GLN A 31 -5.93 8.03 -1.38
C GLN A 31 -5.37 8.56 -2.71
N GLN A 32 -4.16 9.13 -2.70
CA GLN A 32 -3.52 9.60 -3.93
C GLN A 32 -3.20 8.44 -4.88
N LEU A 33 -2.77 7.30 -4.35
CA LEU A 33 -2.54 6.10 -5.14
C LEU A 33 -3.85 5.53 -5.71
N ASP A 34 -4.94 5.52 -4.93
CA ASP A 34 -6.26 5.05 -5.38
C ASP A 34 -6.77 5.89 -6.56
N ASN A 35 -6.64 7.22 -6.45
CA ASN A 35 -6.98 8.14 -7.54
C ASN A 35 -6.10 7.93 -8.77
N TYR A 36 -4.78 7.76 -8.58
CA TYR A 36 -3.85 7.53 -9.67
C TYR A 36 -4.19 6.24 -10.44
N VAL A 37 -4.49 5.15 -9.73
CA VAL A 37 -4.91 3.89 -10.33
C VAL A 37 -6.24 4.06 -11.07
N GLU A 38 -7.20 4.79 -10.50
CA GLU A 38 -8.47 5.09 -11.16
C GLU A 38 -8.27 5.84 -12.48
N ASP A 39 -7.47 6.91 -12.47
CA ASP A 39 -7.15 7.68 -13.68
C ASP A 39 -6.50 6.81 -14.77
N LEU A 40 -5.60 5.90 -14.38
CA LEU A 40 -4.96 4.96 -15.30
C LEU A 40 -5.95 3.95 -15.89
N LEU A 41 -6.83 3.38 -15.06
CA LEU A 41 -7.85 2.42 -15.50
C LEU A 41 -8.87 3.08 -16.43
N GLU A 42 -9.31 4.30 -16.13
CA GLU A 42 -10.20 5.09 -16.99
C GLU A 42 -9.54 5.42 -18.34
N ALA A 43 -8.26 5.79 -18.32
CA ALA A 43 -7.47 6.03 -19.51
C ALA A 43 -7.06 4.75 -20.26
N LYS A 44 -7.32 3.58 -19.69
CA LYS A 44 -6.84 2.26 -20.17
C LYS A 44 -5.32 2.21 -20.34
N ASN A 45 -4.60 2.91 -19.47
CA ASN A 45 -3.16 2.95 -19.45
C ASN A 45 -2.59 1.95 -18.44
N TYR A 46 -2.53 0.68 -18.83
CA TYR A 46 -2.05 -0.41 -17.96
C TYR A 46 -0.53 -0.35 -17.69
N HIS A 47 0.26 0.36 -18.51
CA HIS A 47 1.70 0.52 -18.29
C HIS A 47 2.04 1.26 -17.00
N GLY A 48 1.19 2.21 -16.59
CA GLY A 48 1.38 2.91 -15.31
C GLY A 48 1.17 2.01 -14.07
N LEU A 49 0.64 0.80 -14.25
CA LEU A 49 0.41 -0.18 -13.19
C LEU A 49 1.51 -1.26 -13.14
N LEU A 50 2.31 -1.38 -14.20
CA LEU A 50 3.42 -2.31 -14.29
C LEU A 50 4.60 -1.82 -13.45
N SER A 51 5.32 -2.76 -12.85
CA SER A 51 6.39 -2.45 -11.89
C SER A 51 7.80 -2.65 -12.43
N GLY A 52 7.95 -3.23 -13.62
CA GLY A 52 9.25 -3.34 -14.26
C GLY A 52 9.76 -2.01 -14.83
N ASP A 53 11.07 -1.80 -14.71
CA ASP A 53 11.77 -0.61 -15.20
C ASP A 53 11.57 -0.43 -16.71
N TYR A 54 11.56 -1.55 -17.43
CA TYR A 54 11.30 -1.64 -18.86
C TYR A 54 10.14 -2.59 -19.10
N GLN A 55 9.23 -2.20 -19.98
CA GLN A 55 7.97 -2.89 -20.20
C GLN A 55 7.75 -3.11 -21.68
N SER A 56 7.26 -4.29 -22.08
CA SER A 56 6.79 -4.50 -23.43
C SER A 56 5.59 -3.61 -23.68
N LYS A 57 5.60 -2.86 -24.78
CA LYS A 57 4.48 -1.99 -25.17
C LYS A 57 3.22 -2.78 -25.52
N THR A 58 3.39 -3.98 -26.06
CA THR A 58 2.27 -4.83 -26.49
C THR A 58 2.05 -5.90 -25.42
N PRO A 59 0.80 -6.08 -24.95
CA PRO A 59 0.49 -7.18 -24.05
C PRO A 59 0.68 -8.52 -24.75
N ILE A 60 1.19 -9.51 -24.02
CA ILE A 60 1.21 -10.92 -24.46
C ILE A 60 -0.23 -11.43 -24.60
N ILE A 61 -1.10 -11.01 -23.68
CA ILE A 61 -2.52 -11.35 -23.71
C ILE A 61 -3.38 -10.17 -23.27
N SER A 62 -4.52 -10.01 -23.94
CA SER A 62 -5.56 -9.05 -23.57
C SER A 62 -6.91 -9.68 -23.89
N LYS A 63 -7.55 -10.30 -22.89
CA LYS A 63 -8.74 -11.13 -23.09
C LYS A 63 -9.84 -10.76 -22.11
N THR A 64 -11.10 -10.87 -22.55
CA THR A 64 -12.25 -10.84 -21.65
C THR A 64 -12.81 -12.25 -21.53
N ALA A 65 -13.05 -12.69 -20.31
CA ALA A 65 -13.67 -13.97 -20.01
C ALA A 65 -14.88 -13.76 -19.11
N SER A 66 -15.92 -14.55 -19.34
CA SER A 66 -17.18 -14.47 -18.59
C SER A 66 -17.78 -15.84 -18.37
N ASN A 67 -18.33 -16.07 -17.17
CA ASN A 67 -19.32 -17.09 -16.91
C ASN A 67 -20.63 -16.42 -16.44
N GLU A 68 -21.58 -17.16 -15.85
CA GLU A 68 -22.86 -16.61 -15.39
C GLU A 68 -22.71 -15.55 -14.28
N ASP A 69 -21.63 -15.65 -13.49
CA ASP A 69 -21.43 -14.95 -12.22
C ASP A 69 -20.36 -13.86 -12.28
N LEU A 70 -19.31 -14.10 -13.04
CA LEU A 70 -18.10 -13.32 -13.08
C LEU A 70 -17.77 -12.93 -14.52
N THR A 71 -17.40 -11.68 -14.73
CA THR A 71 -16.81 -11.20 -15.99
C THR A 71 -15.55 -10.43 -15.65
N LEU A 72 -14.45 -10.83 -16.26
CA LEU A 72 -13.14 -10.27 -16.00
C LEU A 72 -12.40 -9.96 -17.30
N LYS A 73 -11.50 -8.99 -17.23
CA LYS A 73 -10.49 -8.74 -18.26
C LYS A 73 -9.13 -9.13 -17.70
N ILE A 74 -8.35 -9.81 -18.53
CA ILE A 74 -7.01 -10.27 -18.25
C ILE A 74 -6.07 -9.52 -19.18
N HIS A 75 -5.07 -8.87 -18.62
CA HIS A 75 -3.98 -8.26 -19.36
C HIS A 75 -2.66 -8.82 -18.85
N GLY A 76 -1.82 -9.37 -19.73
CA GLY A 76 -0.49 -9.88 -19.39
C GLY A 76 0.58 -9.15 -20.18
N TYR A 77 1.64 -8.72 -19.50
CA TYR A 77 2.76 -8.00 -20.10
C TYR A 77 4.11 -8.62 -19.71
N GLU A 78 5.07 -8.55 -20.62
CA GLU A 78 6.47 -8.81 -20.30
C GLU A 78 7.09 -7.55 -19.70
N THR A 79 7.84 -7.70 -18.60
CA THR A 79 8.61 -6.62 -17.98
C THR A 79 10.02 -7.07 -17.64
N MET A 80 10.91 -6.11 -17.44
CA MET A 80 12.30 -6.35 -17.07
C MET A 80 12.76 -5.33 -16.04
N ASN A 81 13.56 -5.80 -15.08
CA ASN A 81 14.37 -4.95 -14.22
C ASN A 81 15.85 -5.25 -14.40
N VAL A 82 16.68 -4.25 -14.12
CA VAL A 82 18.13 -4.39 -14.05
C VAL A 82 18.54 -4.27 -12.58
N ILE A 83 19.03 -5.36 -12.00
CA ILE A 83 19.45 -5.42 -10.59
C ILE A 83 20.89 -5.91 -10.59
N ASP A 84 21.81 -5.13 -10.01
CA ASP A 84 23.25 -5.47 -9.96
C ASP A 84 23.84 -5.87 -11.32
N ASP A 85 23.50 -5.12 -12.38
CA ASP A 85 23.86 -5.35 -13.79
C ASP A 85 23.27 -6.64 -14.41
N GLU A 86 22.40 -7.36 -13.71
CA GLU A 86 21.69 -8.54 -14.21
C GLU A 86 20.27 -8.20 -14.69
N GLN A 87 19.94 -8.69 -15.89
CA GLN A 87 18.62 -8.54 -16.50
C GLN A 87 17.68 -9.61 -15.94
N ASN A 88 16.62 -9.18 -15.28
CA ASN A 88 15.61 -10.05 -14.70
C ASN A 88 14.28 -9.83 -15.44
N TYR A 89 13.75 -10.90 -16.02
CA TYR A 89 12.52 -10.88 -16.82
C TYR A 89 11.32 -11.46 -16.07
N TYR A 90 10.19 -10.79 -16.20
CA TYR A 90 8.95 -11.12 -15.52
C TYR A 90 7.77 -11.10 -16.48
N VAL A 91 6.71 -11.82 -16.10
CA VAL A 91 5.39 -11.70 -16.69
C VAL A 91 4.45 -11.15 -15.61
N GLU A 92 3.85 -10.00 -15.87
CA GLU A 92 2.91 -9.35 -14.96
C GLU A 92 1.50 -9.45 -15.55
N PHE A 93 0.59 -10.10 -14.82
CA PHE A 93 -0.82 -10.17 -15.18
C PHE A 93 -1.67 -9.27 -14.28
N PHE A 94 -2.66 -8.63 -14.88
CA PHE A 94 -3.71 -7.88 -14.21
C PHE A 94 -5.07 -8.48 -14.51
N ILE A 95 -5.90 -8.55 -13.47
CA ILE A 95 -7.29 -9.00 -13.56
C ILE A 95 -8.20 -7.84 -13.17
N GLU A 96 -9.00 -7.35 -14.11
CA GLU A 96 -10.05 -6.35 -13.87
C GLU A 96 -11.40 -7.05 -13.85
N VAL A 97 -12.06 -7.10 -12.69
CA VAL A 97 -13.42 -7.66 -12.58
C VAL A 97 -14.41 -6.57 -12.97
N THR A 98 -15.15 -6.82 -14.05
CA THR A 98 -16.14 -5.89 -14.61
C THR A 98 -17.57 -6.22 -14.20
N ARG A 99 -17.80 -7.47 -13.77
CA ARG A 99 -19.07 -7.94 -13.20
C ARG A 99 -18.78 -9.08 -12.23
N GLY A 100 -19.47 -9.10 -11.09
CA GLY A 100 -19.25 -10.09 -10.05
C GLY A 100 -18.18 -9.63 -9.06
N ASN A 101 -17.73 -10.55 -8.22
CA ASN A 101 -16.64 -10.35 -7.26
C ASN A 101 -15.88 -11.67 -7.12
N ILE A 102 -14.57 -11.59 -6.91
CA ILE A 102 -13.73 -12.75 -6.57
C ILE A 102 -13.58 -12.75 -5.05
N ASP A 103 -13.93 -13.87 -4.40
CA ASP A 103 -13.74 -14.00 -2.97
C ASP A 103 -12.26 -13.74 -2.61
N SER A 104 -12.03 -13.08 -1.48
CA SER A 104 -10.68 -12.86 -0.94
C SER A 104 -9.96 -14.17 -0.61
N PHE A 105 -10.70 -15.27 -0.45
CA PHE A 105 -10.17 -16.62 -0.24
C PHE A 105 -10.24 -17.51 -1.48
N ALA A 106 -10.52 -16.95 -2.66
CA ALA A 106 -10.51 -17.73 -3.89
C ALA A 106 -9.13 -18.36 -4.12
N GLU A 107 -9.12 -19.66 -4.42
CA GLU A 107 -7.92 -20.37 -4.84
C GLU A 107 -7.69 -20.05 -6.32
N VAL A 108 -6.47 -19.63 -6.66
CA VAL A 108 -6.12 -19.20 -8.02
C VAL A 108 -4.81 -19.83 -8.43
N GLU A 109 -4.79 -20.38 -9.63
CA GLU A 109 -3.63 -21.10 -10.16
C GLU A 109 -3.55 -20.96 -11.67
N PHE A 110 -2.34 -21.13 -12.18
CA PHE A 110 -2.10 -21.32 -13.60
C PHE A 110 -1.89 -22.80 -13.88
N GLU A 111 -2.65 -23.34 -14.84
CA GLU A 111 -2.38 -24.64 -15.43
C GLU A 111 -1.34 -24.48 -16.53
N LEU A 112 -0.23 -25.20 -16.39
CA LEU A 112 0.85 -25.30 -17.35
C LEU A 112 0.82 -26.68 -18.01
N SER A 113 1.33 -26.81 -19.23
CA SER A 113 1.44 -28.10 -19.92
C SER A 113 2.23 -29.18 -19.16
N GLU A 114 3.09 -28.76 -18.23
CA GLU A 114 3.95 -29.63 -17.42
C GLU A 114 3.61 -29.60 -15.91
N GLY A 115 2.50 -28.98 -15.49
CA GLY A 115 2.09 -28.94 -14.08
C GLY A 115 1.21 -27.74 -13.72
N GLU A 116 1.17 -27.39 -12.44
CA GLU A 116 0.41 -26.23 -11.94
C GLU A 116 1.38 -25.22 -11.32
N TYR A 117 1.07 -23.93 -11.47
CA TYR A 117 1.80 -22.83 -10.85
C TYR A 117 0.85 -22.04 -9.96
N LEU A 118 1.06 -22.15 -8.65
CA LEU A 118 0.24 -21.48 -7.65
C LEU A 118 0.48 -19.97 -7.67
N ILE A 119 -0.61 -19.21 -7.71
CA ILE A 119 -0.59 -17.75 -7.73
C ILE A 119 -1.46 -17.19 -6.61
N LYS A 120 -1.35 -15.88 -6.42
CA LYS A 120 -2.22 -15.10 -5.55
C LYS A 120 -2.69 -13.86 -6.29
N PHE A 121 -3.94 -13.48 -6.05
CA PHE A 121 -4.48 -12.21 -6.48
C PHE A 121 -4.31 -11.17 -5.37
N LEU A 122 -3.42 -10.21 -5.60
CA LEU A 122 -3.27 -9.05 -4.74
C LEU A 122 -4.23 -7.97 -5.21
N LYS A 123 -5.30 -7.75 -4.44
CA LYS A 123 -6.27 -6.68 -4.72
C LYS A 123 -5.60 -5.31 -4.59
N PHE A 124 -5.69 -4.51 -5.64
CA PHE A 124 -5.25 -3.12 -5.61
C PHE A 124 -6.29 -2.25 -4.92
N LEU A 125 -5.97 -1.85 -3.69
CA LEU A 125 -6.72 -0.87 -2.91
C LEU A 125 -8.22 -1.24 -2.86
N ASN A 126 -9.11 -0.29 -3.14
CA ASN A 126 -10.55 -0.49 -3.04
C ASN A 126 -11.21 -0.89 -4.37
N LYS A 127 -10.44 -1.18 -5.42
CA LYS A 127 -10.96 -1.52 -6.75
C LYS A 127 -10.98 -3.03 -6.93
N GLU A 128 -11.92 -3.54 -7.73
CA GLU A 128 -11.95 -4.95 -8.16
C GLU A 128 -10.92 -5.20 -9.27
N PHE A 129 -9.67 -4.86 -8.97
CA PHE A 129 -8.52 -4.94 -9.84
C PHE A 129 -7.40 -5.64 -9.08
N TYR A 130 -6.79 -6.64 -9.69
CA TYR A 130 -5.88 -7.55 -9.00
C TYR A 130 -4.57 -7.70 -9.77
N LEU A 131 -3.45 -7.64 -9.06
CA LEU A 131 -2.15 -8.11 -9.55
C LEU A 131 -2.07 -9.61 -9.34
N VAL A 132 -1.58 -10.34 -10.34
CA VAL A 132 -1.20 -11.73 -10.16
C VAL A 132 0.24 -11.81 -9.67
N MET A 133 0.45 -12.51 -8.56
CA MET A 133 1.75 -12.74 -7.95
C MET A 133 1.98 -14.24 -7.75
N SER A 134 3.24 -14.64 -7.63
CA SER A 134 3.60 -16.00 -7.23
C SER A 134 3.21 -16.24 -5.78
N GLU A 135 2.57 -17.38 -5.50
CA GLU A 135 2.25 -17.75 -4.13
C GLU A 135 3.51 -18.07 -3.29
N GLU A 136 4.52 -18.67 -3.91
CA GLU A 136 5.71 -19.19 -3.23
C GLU A 136 6.57 -18.07 -2.64
N ASN A 137 6.79 -17.01 -3.40
CA ASN A 137 7.71 -15.94 -3.04
C ASN A 137 7.03 -14.58 -2.80
N GLU A 138 5.71 -14.47 -3.01
CA GLU A 138 4.94 -13.23 -2.91
C GLU A 138 5.52 -12.09 -3.78
N THR A 139 6.12 -12.46 -4.91
CA THR A 139 6.68 -11.52 -5.88
C THR A 139 6.10 -11.75 -7.27
N ARG A 140 6.59 -10.98 -8.25
CA ARG A 140 6.21 -11.12 -9.65
C ARG A 140 6.61 -12.47 -10.21
N LEU A 141 5.88 -12.91 -11.21
CA LEU A 141 6.11 -14.18 -11.87
C LEU A 141 7.35 -14.06 -12.76
N LYS A 142 8.43 -14.76 -12.42
CA LYS A 142 9.61 -14.76 -13.27
C LYS A 142 9.34 -15.58 -14.52
N THR A 143 9.78 -15.07 -15.67
CA THR A 143 9.68 -15.79 -16.93
C THR A 143 10.36 -17.16 -16.86
N SER A 144 11.51 -17.25 -16.20
CA SER A 144 12.25 -18.51 -16.02
C SER A 144 11.57 -19.53 -15.12
N GLU A 145 10.65 -19.09 -14.25
CA GLU A 145 9.88 -19.96 -13.36
C GLU A 145 8.65 -20.50 -14.10
N LEU A 146 7.90 -19.62 -14.77
CA LEU A 146 6.71 -19.99 -15.55
C LEU A 146 7.04 -20.83 -16.79
N PHE A 147 8.11 -20.48 -17.51
CA PHE A 147 8.51 -21.11 -18.77
C PHE A 147 9.87 -21.79 -18.61
N SER A 148 9.93 -22.73 -17.67
CA SER A 148 11.18 -23.44 -17.33
C SER A 148 11.71 -24.29 -18.49
N THR A 149 10.82 -24.80 -19.35
CA THR A 149 11.16 -25.46 -20.61
C THR A 149 10.64 -24.65 -21.80
N PRO A 150 11.33 -24.65 -22.96
CA PRO A 150 10.84 -23.96 -24.16
C PRO A 150 9.51 -24.49 -24.70
N THR A 151 9.08 -25.68 -24.24
CA THR A 151 7.84 -26.34 -24.60
C THR A 151 6.72 -26.11 -23.58
N THR A 152 7.01 -25.39 -22.49
CA THR A 152 5.98 -25.04 -21.51
C THR A 152 4.95 -24.13 -22.16
N VAL A 153 3.68 -24.47 -21.99
CA VAL A 153 2.54 -23.65 -22.40
C VAL A 153 1.76 -23.31 -21.15
N LEU A 154 1.41 -22.04 -20.99
CA LEU A 154 0.48 -21.56 -20.00
C LEU A 154 -0.93 -21.72 -20.56
N GLU A 155 -1.59 -22.82 -20.19
CA GLU A 155 -2.83 -23.29 -20.80
C GLU A 155 -4.03 -22.53 -20.26
N ASN A 156 -4.22 -22.53 -18.94
CA ASN A 156 -5.40 -21.94 -18.31
C ASN A 156 -5.07 -21.11 -17.06
N LEU A 157 -5.89 -20.09 -16.81
CA LEU A 157 -6.08 -19.52 -15.48
C LEU A 157 -7.30 -20.19 -14.85
N ILE A 158 -7.13 -20.77 -13.66
CA ILE A 158 -8.19 -21.41 -12.91
C ILE A 158 -8.47 -20.56 -11.66
N ILE A 159 -9.74 -20.22 -11.46
CA ILE A 159 -10.23 -19.48 -10.29
C ILE A 159 -11.30 -20.34 -9.64
N THR A 160 -11.04 -20.81 -8.43
CA THR A 160 -11.98 -21.57 -7.61
C THR A 160 -12.50 -20.68 -6.48
N TYR A 161 -13.81 -20.48 -6.42
CA TYR A 161 -14.44 -19.63 -5.42
C TYR A 161 -15.74 -20.24 -4.88
N GLU A 162 -16.04 -19.97 -3.62
CA GLU A 162 -17.26 -20.47 -2.97
C GLU A 162 -18.46 -19.58 -3.34
N LYS A 163 -19.56 -20.21 -3.76
CA LYS A 163 -20.84 -19.54 -3.97
C LYS A 163 -21.97 -20.40 -3.44
N GLU A 164 -22.78 -19.85 -2.54
CA GLU A 164 -23.91 -20.55 -1.92
C GLU A 164 -23.54 -21.91 -1.27
N ALA A 165 -22.31 -21.99 -0.71
CA ALA A 165 -21.72 -23.21 -0.13
C ALA A 165 -21.38 -24.32 -1.13
N GLU A 166 -21.25 -23.98 -2.43
CA GLU A 166 -20.71 -24.84 -3.47
C GLU A 166 -19.45 -24.21 -4.09
N ASP A 167 -18.45 -25.04 -4.40
CA ASP A 167 -17.24 -24.59 -5.09
C ASP A 167 -17.51 -24.42 -6.58
N VAL A 168 -17.29 -23.22 -7.09
CA VAL A 168 -17.40 -22.89 -8.52
C VAL A 168 -16.00 -22.75 -9.09
N VAL A 169 -15.71 -23.55 -10.11
CA VAL A 169 -14.45 -23.49 -10.86
C VAL A 169 -14.67 -22.71 -12.14
N PHE A 170 -13.91 -21.63 -12.33
CA PHE A 170 -13.89 -20.85 -13.55
C PHE A 170 -12.53 -20.99 -14.25
N THR A 171 -12.53 -21.75 -15.34
CA THR A 171 -11.35 -22.00 -16.17
C THR A 171 -11.33 -21.06 -17.37
N ILE A 172 -10.22 -20.36 -17.56
CA ILE A 172 -10.05 -19.37 -18.62
C ILE A 172 -8.84 -19.76 -19.46
N PRO A 173 -9.04 -20.14 -20.74
CA PRO A 173 -7.91 -20.48 -21.60
C PRO A 173 -7.07 -19.26 -21.91
N LEU A 174 -5.75 -19.40 -21.73
CA LEU A 174 -4.73 -18.40 -22.00
C LEU A 174 -3.95 -18.75 -23.26
N ASP A 175 -3.55 -20.02 -23.40
CA ASP A 175 -2.80 -20.55 -24.54
C ASP A 175 -1.53 -19.74 -24.87
N ILE A 176 -0.72 -19.43 -23.85
CA ILE A 176 0.52 -18.63 -24.02
C ILE A 176 1.73 -19.56 -24.05
N GLU A 177 2.49 -19.54 -25.13
CA GLU A 177 3.70 -20.34 -25.30
C GLU A 177 4.96 -19.53 -24.97
N ALA A 178 6.05 -20.22 -24.61
CA ALA A 178 7.34 -19.55 -24.39
C ALA A 178 7.83 -18.74 -25.62
N THR A 179 7.40 -19.11 -26.83
CA THR A 179 7.72 -18.39 -28.07
C THR A 179 6.94 -17.09 -28.28
N ASP A 180 5.85 -16.90 -27.54
CA ASP A 180 5.10 -15.63 -27.55
C ASP A 180 5.85 -14.54 -26.77
N LEU A 181 6.77 -14.93 -25.91
CA LEU A 181 7.63 -14.03 -25.15
C LEU A 181 8.77 -13.51 -26.03
N SER A 182 8.72 -12.22 -26.33
CA SER A 182 9.63 -11.58 -27.28
C SER A 182 10.48 -10.48 -26.65
N PHE A 183 10.14 -10.04 -25.43
CA PHE A 183 10.70 -8.84 -24.84
C PHE A 183 12.20 -8.95 -24.55
N GLN A 184 12.67 -10.13 -24.15
CA GLN A 184 14.11 -10.39 -24.00
C GLN A 184 14.87 -10.17 -25.31
N ALA A 185 14.32 -10.63 -26.44
CA ALA A 185 14.93 -10.42 -27.74
C ALA A 185 14.88 -8.93 -28.14
N VAL A 186 13.80 -8.23 -27.84
CA VAL A 186 13.65 -6.78 -28.07
C VAL A 186 14.73 -5.99 -27.31
N ILE A 187 14.91 -6.25 -26.02
CA ILE A 187 15.94 -5.59 -25.20
C ILE A 187 17.35 -5.92 -25.72
N THR A 188 17.62 -7.19 -26.02
CA THR A 188 18.92 -7.63 -26.54
C THR A 188 19.27 -6.92 -27.84
N ASN A 189 18.31 -6.84 -28.77
CA ASN A 189 18.48 -6.15 -30.04
C ASN A 189 18.71 -4.64 -29.84
N TYR A 190 17.98 -4.02 -28.92
CA TYR A 190 18.18 -2.62 -28.58
C TYR A 190 19.59 -2.35 -28.04
N LEU A 191 20.05 -3.15 -27.08
CA LEU A 191 21.38 -3.01 -26.47
C LEU A 191 22.49 -3.19 -27.50
N ASN A 192 22.36 -4.17 -28.39
CA ASN A 192 23.32 -4.40 -29.47
C ASN A 192 23.38 -3.21 -30.44
N ALA A 193 22.25 -2.58 -30.73
CA ALA A 193 22.19 -1.39 -31.58
C ALA A 193 22.72 -0.11 -30.89
N ASN A 194 22.65 -0.03 -29.56
CA ASN A 194 22.95 1.17 -28.77
C ASN A 194 24.17 0.99 -27.85
N HIS A 195 25.17 0.20 -28.29
CA HIS A 195 26.45 0.04 -27.56
C HIS A 195 26.28 -0.38 -26.09
N GLN A 196 25.37 -1.32 -25.82
CA GLN A 196 25.07 -1.82 -24.47
C GLN A 196 24.53 -0.75 -23.50
N THR A 197 23.88 0.29 -24.03
CA THR A 197 23.20 1.31 -23.23
C THR A 197 21.69 1.05 -23.24
N TYR A 198 21.07 1.03 -22.06
CA TYR A 198 19.62 0.86 -21.93
C TYR A 198 18.84 2.09 -22.42
N PRO A 199 17.55 1.93 -22.81
CA PRO A 199 16.70 3.07 -23.13
C PRO A 199 16.59 4.05 -21.96
N THR A 200 16.52 5.34 -22.28
CA THR A 200 16.24 6.42 -21.33
C THR A 200 14.92 7.13 -21.59
N GLU A 201 14.23 6.74 -22.67
CA GLU A 201 12.93 7.24 -23.09
C GLU A 201 12.17 6.07 -23.75
N ASP A 202 10.84 6.23 -23.86
CA ASP A 202 10.00 5.28 -24.57
C ASP A 202 10.46 5.10 -26.01
N THR A 203 10.36 3.87 -26.49
CA THR A 203 10.67 3.49 -27.87
C THR A 203 9.43 2.95 -28.57
N GLU A 204 9.58 2.45 -29.79
CA GLU A 204 8.48 1.80 -30.50
C GLU A 204 7.96 0.56 -29.75
N PHE A 205 8.82 -0.16 -29.03
CA PHE A 205 8.51 -1.47 -28.43
C PHE A 205 8.71 -1.53 -26.90
N ILE A 206 9.48 -0.60 -26.33
CA ILE A 206 9.82 -0.56 -24.90
C ILE A 206 9.20 0.70 -24.29
N VAL A 207 8.40 0.53 -23.26
CA VAL A 207 7.87 1.61 -22.41
C VAL A 207 8.66 1.62 -21.11
N MET A 208 9.05 2.80 -20.62
CA MET A 208 9.74 2.92 -19.34
C MET A 208 8.75 3.09 -18.19
N LEU A 209 9.16 2.60 -17.02
CA LEU A 209 8.44 2.86 -15.78
C LEU A 209 8.32 4.37 -15.54
N THR A 210 7.09 4.84 -15.35
CA THR A 210 6.85 6.22 -14.91
C THR A 210 6.78 6.25 -13.38
N PRO A 211 7.69 6.95 -12.69
CA PRO A 211 7.66 7.02 -11.23
C PRO A 211 6.37 7.69 -10.73
N VAL A 212 5.73 7.07 -9.73
CA VAL A 212 4.56 7.66 -9.07
C VAL A 212 5.05 8.63 -7.98
N GLU A 213 4.83 9.92 -8.18
CA GLU A 213 5.16 10.94 -7.19
C GLU A 213 3.96 11.24 -6.29
N LEU A 214 4.01 10.76 -5.05
CA LEU A 214 3.01 11.07 -4.02
C LEU A 214 3.39 12.35 -3.27
N ASN A 215 2.45 13.29 -3.14
CA ASN A 215 2.67 14.57 -2.47
C ASN A 215 1.80 14.69 -1.21
N THR A 216 2.32 14.19 -0.09
CA THR A 216 1.66 14.26 1.22
C THR A 216 2.02 15.50 2.04
N LYS A 217 3.03 16.28 1.60
CA LYS A 217 3.67 17.35 2.39
C LYS A 217 2.67 18.36 2.94
N THR A 218 1.74 18.82 2.09
CA THR A 218 0.74 19.83 2.48
C THR A 218 -0.19 19.30 3.57
N ALA A 219 -0.69 18.07 3.42
CA ALA A 219 -1.61 17.47 4.38
C ALA A 219 -0.93 17.18 5.73
N VAL A 220 0.31 16.69 5.69
CA VAL A 220 1.14 16.49 6.89
C VAL A 220 1.41 17.82 7.60
N LEU A 221 1.75 18.88 6.85
CA LEU A 221 2.01 20.20 7.42
C LEU A 221 0.77 20.81 8.09
N ILE A 222 -0.41 20.67 7.47
CA ILE A 222 -1.68 21.09 8.08
C ILE A 222 -1.92 20.33 9.39
N THR A 223 -1.71 19.01 9.40
CA THR A 223 -1.88 18.16 10.59
C THR A 223 -0.95 18.58 11.71
N ILE A 224 0.33 18.82 11.40
CA ILE A 224 1.32 19.35 12.35
C ILE A 224 0.81 20.66 13.00
N ILE A 225 0.30 21.58 12.19
CA ILE A 225 -0.21 22.87 12.69
C ILE A 225 -1.42 22.66 13.61
N VAL A 226 -2.41 21.87 13.17
CA VAL A 226 -3.64 21.62 13.92
C VAL A 226 -3.35 20.93 15.25
N GLU A 227 -2.54 19.87 15.23
CA GLU A 227 -2.18 19.14 16.44
C GLU A 227 -1.33 19.98 17.39
N ALA A 228 -0.39 20.77 16.88
CA ALA A 228 0.38 21.70 17.72
C ALA A 228 -0.54 22.69 18.44
N ILE A 229 -1.52 23.27 17.74
CA ILE A 229 -2.52 24.17 18.34
C ILE A 229 -3.33 23.44 19.41
N LEU A 230 -3.78 22.21 19.15
CA LEU A 230 -4.53 21.39 20.10
C LEU A 230 -3.70 21.05 21.34
N ILE A 231 -2.44 20.65 21.17
CA ILE A 231 -1.52 20.34 22.28
C ILE A 231 -1.29 21.59 23.13
N ILE A 232 -1.06 22.76 22.52
CA ILE A 232 -0.91 24.04 23.23
C ILE A 232 -2.19 24.37 24.00
N ALA A 233 -3.35 24.31 23.35
CA ALA A 233 -4.64 24.59 23.96
C ALA A 233 -4.94 23.66 25.14
N LEU A 234 -4.69 22.35 25.00
CA LEU A 234 -4.87 21.37 26.06
C LEU A 234 -3.90 21.60 27.21
N THR A 235 -2.65 21.95 26.90
CA THR A 235 -1.63 22.28 27.91
C THR A 235 -2.04 23.51 28.71
N VAL A 236 -2.46 24.59 28.04
CA VAL A 236 -2.98 25.80 28.70
C VAL A 236 -4.22 25.45 29.53
N TYR A 237 -5.15 24.66 29.01
CA TYR A 237 -6.34 24.26 29.77
C TYR A 237 -5.99 23.49 31.04
N ILE A 238 -5.12 22.47 30.95
CA ILE A 238 -4.75 21.60 32.08
C ILE A 238 -3.95 22.37 33.14
N TYR A 239 -3.01 23.22 32.75
CA TYR A 239 -2.08 23.85 33.67
C TYR A 239 -2.49 25.27 34.11
N VAL A 240 -3.22 26.02 33.28
CA VAL A 240 -3.64 27.41 33.55
C VAL A 240 -5.11 27.47 34.01
N PHE A 241 -6.04 26.90 33.24
CA PHE A 241 -7.48 27.02 33.51
C PHE A 241 -8.05 26.00 34.48
N ARG A 242 -7.39 24.84 34.64
CA ARG A 242 -7.78 23.79 35.59
C ARG A 242 -6.82 23.76 36.80
N PRO A 243 -6.62 24.86 37.55
CA PRO A 243 -5.72 24.84 38.68
C PRO A 243 -6.29 23.90 39.74
N LYS A 244 -5.65 22.74 39.93
CA LYS A 244 -5.75 22.00 41.18
C LYS A 244 -5.12 22.87 42.26
N ARG A 245 -5.97 23.62 42.97
CA ARG A 245 -5.74 24.32 44.25
C ARG A 245 -4.40 25.08 44.32
N LYS A 246 -4.50 26.41 44.25
CA LYS A 246 -3.42 27.34 44.65
C LYS A 246 -2.77 26.82 45.94
N LEU A 247 -1.44 26.74 45.96
CA LEU A 247 -0.65 26.48 47.17
C LEU A 247 -1.04 27.52 48.22
N GLY A 248 -1.64 27.03 49.30
CA GLY A 248 -2.31 27.82 50.33
C GLY A 248 -3.63 27.14 50.68
N LYS A 249 -3.67 26.34 51.76
CA LYS A 249 -4.95 25.88 52.30
C LYS A 249 -5.74 27.15 52.67
N ILE A 250 -6.87 27.39 51.99
CA ILE A 250 -7.76 28.54 52.26
C ILE A 250 -8.25 28.53 53.72
N LYS A 251 -8.18 27.38 54.40
CA LYS A 251 -8.41 27.26 55.84
C LYS A 251 -7.14 26.78 56.54
N PRO A 252 -6.68 27.46 57.62
CA PRO A 252 -5.60 26.96 58.46
C PRO A 252 -5.93 25.54 58.96
N SER A 253 -4.90 24.71 59.19
CA SER A 253 -5.13 23.41 59.83
C SER A 253 -5.73 23.63 61.22
N LYS A 254 -6.48 22.66 61.76
CA LYS A 254 -7.07 22.78 63.11
C LYS A 254 -6.03 23.18 64.17
N HIS A 255 -4.79 22.72 64.05
CA HIS A 255 -3.70 23.11 64.95
C HIS A 255 -3.27 24.57 64.75
N LEU A 256 -3.09 25.02 63.51
CA LEU A 256 -2.69 26.40 63.22
C LEU A 256 -3.79 27.41 63.60
N ALA A 257 -5.06 27.03 63.45
CA ALA A 257 -6.20 27.85 63.89
C ALA A 257 -6.21 28.01 65.41
N LYS A 258 -5.95 26.92 66.15
CA LYS A 258 -5.91 26.93 67.62
C LYS A 258 -4.71 27.70 68.17
N ASP A 259 -3.58 27.66 67.47
CA ASP A 259 -2.40 28.46 67.82
C ASP A 259 -2.62 29.96 67.55
N LEU A 260 -3.34 30.31 66.48
CA LEU A 260 -3.76 31.69 66.21
C LEU A 260 -4.73 32.22 67.28
N GLU A 261 -5.74 31.44 67.66
CA GLU A 261 -6.67 31.79 68.76
C GLU A 261 -5.92 32.00 70.09
N ARG A 262 -4.92 31.16 70.40
CA ARG A 262 -4.10 31.33 71.60
C ARG A 262 -3.30 32.63 71.58
N ILE A 263 -2.78 33.02 70.42
CA ILE A 263 -2.03 34.27 70.27
C ILE A 263 -2.95 35.48 70.43
N GLU A 264 -4.17 35.44 69.88
CA GLU A 264 -5.16 36.50 70.06
C GLU A 264 -5.61 36.63 71.52
N GLN A 265 -5.92 35.52 72.19
CA GLN A 265 -6.26 35.52 73.63
C GLN A 265 -5.12 36.02 74.52
N SER A 266 -3.86 35.84 74.12
CA SER A 266 -2.71 36.38 74.84
C SER A 266 -2.53 37.89 74.67
N LYS A 267 -3.08 38.46 73.60
CA LYS A 267 -3.04 39.91 73.33
C LYS A 267 -4.18 40.66 74.00
N GLU A 268 -5.35 40.04 74.16
CA GLU A 268 -6.48 40.64 74.90
C GLU A 268 -6.27 40.67 76.43
N ASN A 269 -5.39 39.81 76.96
CA ASN A 269 -5.05 39.76 78.39
C ASN A 269 -3.81 40.61 78.76
N LYS A 270 -3.43 41.56 77.91
CA LYS A 270 -2.38 42.57 78.16
C LYS A 270 -2.98 43.96 78.11
#